data_AF-A0A2E7RL47-F1
#
_entry.id   AF-A0A2E7RL47-F1
#
_cell.length_a   1.000
_cell.length_b   1.000
_cell.length_c   1.000
_cell.angle_alpha   90.00
_cell.angle_beta   90.00
_cell.angle_gamma   90.00
#
_symmetry.space_group_name_H-M   'P 1'
#
loop_
_entity.id
_entity.type
_entity.pdbx_description
1 polymer ?
#
loop_
_entity_poly.entity_id
_entity_poly.type
_entity_poly.pdbx_seq_one_letter_code
_entity_poly.pdbx_strand_id
1 'polypeptide(L)'
;MPNRNHQWIWVEDAAHLLYSVDEMMGKYDFSVGRNANFLLGMVIDNRGLVPEADVTQLTVFGQEIKRRFGHKIAEVSGQGEILIIDLSQCTTIDRLVVMEGIAQGERVLKYSVEGFMDGK
;
A
#
# COMPACT_ATOMS: atom_id res chain seq x y z
N MET A 1 -1.43 -12.67 -5.39
CA MET A 1 0.03 -12.77 -5.58
C MET A 1 0.57 -13.73 -4.52
N PRO A 2 1.38 -14.74 -4.89
CA PRO A 2 2.01 -15.61 -3.92
C PRO A 2 3.05 -14.84 -3.10
N ASN A 3 3.22 -15.18 -1.82
CA ASN A 3 4.24 -14.56 -0.96
C ASN A 3 5.69 -14.90 -1.37
N ARG A 4 5.84 -15.96 -2.16
CA ARG A 4 7.09 -16.42 -2.77
C ARG A 4 7.01 -16.31 -4.29
N ASN A 5 8.11 -15.99 -4.95
CA ASN A 5 8.13 -15.71 -6.39
C ASN A 5 7.58 -16.87 -7.22
N HIS A 6 6.44 -16.64 -7.88
CA HIS A 6 5.66 -17.62 -8.66
C HIS A 6 5.26 -18.92 -7.92
N GLN A 7 5.40 -18.99 -6.60
CA GLN A 7 5.17 -20.22 -5.84
C GLN A 7 3.96 -20.10 -4.91
N TRP A 8 2.86 -20.73 -5.31
CA TRP A 8 1.60 -20.74 -4.56
C TRP A 8 1.48 -21.85 -3.52
N ILE A 9 2.24 -22.92 -3.68
CA ILE A 9 2.22 -24.10 -2.81
C ILE A 9 3.54 -24.18 -2.05
N TRP A 10 3.50 -24.67 -0.82
CA TRP A 10 4.72 -24.87 -0.06
C TRP A 10 5.62 -25.91 -0.74
N VAL A 11 6.92 -25.60 -0.78
CA VAL A 11 7.99 -26.50 -1.22
C VAL A 11 9.11 -26.36 -0.20
N GLU A 12 9.74 -27.49 0.14
CA GLU A 12 10.88 -27.53 1.04
C GLU A 12 12.05 -26.68 0.49
N ASP A 13 12.79 -26.01 1.37
CA ASP A 13 13.93 -25.14 1.05
C ASP A 13 13.66 -23.99 0.05
N ALA A 14 12.40 -23.59 -0.13
CA ALA A 14 12.02 -22.50 -1.05
C ALA A 14 11.91 -21.11 -0.39
N ALA A 15 12.47 -20.92 0.82
CA ALA A 15 12.39 -19.63 1.53
C ALA A 15 13.16 -18.50 0.82
N HIS A 16 14.17 -18.84 0.04
CA HIS A 16 14.94 -17.89 -0.77
C HIS A 16 14.10 -17.20 -1.88
N LEU A 17 12.90 -17.70 -2.17
CA LEU A 17 11.96 -17.09 -3.12
C LEU A 17 11.06 -16.02 -2.51
N LEU A 18 11.16 -15.78 -1.20
CA LEU A 18 10.42 -14.70 -0.53
C LEU A 18 10.76 -13.35 -1.16
N TYR A 19 9.74 -12.56 -1.48
CA TYR A 19 9.96 -11.19 -1.92
C TYR A 19 10.59 -10.33 -0.82
N SER A 20 11.42 -9.37 -1.17
CA SER A 20 11.80 -8.32 -0.21
C SER A 20 10.58 -7.48 0.18
N VAL A 21 10.64 -6.82 1.34
CA VAL A 21 9.58 -5.90 1.78
C VAL A 21 9.39 -4.75 0.77
N ASP A 22 10.47 -4.28 0.15
CA ASP A 22 10.40 -3.24 -0.88
C ASP A 22 9.65 -3.72 -2.14
N GLU A 23 9.90 -4.94 -2.59
CA GLU A 23 9.13 -5.53 -3.69
C GLU A 23 7.65 -5.71 -3.33
N MET A 24 7.34 -6.13 -2.09
CA MET A 24 5.97 -6.24 -1.62
C MET A 24 5.28 -4.87 -1.56
N MET A 25 5.98 -3.84 -1.09
CA MET A 25 5.47 -2.47 -1.08
C MET A 25 5.22 -1.94 -2.49
N GLY A 26 6.12 -2.21 -3.45
CA GLY A 26 5.88 -1.87 -4.84
C GLY A 26 4.62 -2.54 -5.40
N LYS A 27 4.37 -3.79 -5.03
CA LYS A 27 3.14 -4.50 -5.43
C LYS A 27 1.90 -3.95 -4.72
N TYR A 28 2.01 -3.53 -3.46
CA TYR A 28 0.94 -2.87 -2.72
C TYR A 28 0.56 -1.53 -3.38
N ASP A 29 1.55 -0.69 -3.68
CA ASP A 29 1.36 0.62 -4.32
C ASP A 29 0.76 0.46 -5.73
N PHE A 30 1.14 -0.59 -6.46
CA PHE A 30 0.58 -0.89 -7.79
C PHE A 30 -0.67 -1.79 -7.79
N SER A 31 -1.25 -2.10 -6.62
CA SER A 31 -2.55 -2.77 -6.48
C SER A 31 -3.51 -1.91 -5.64
N VAL A 32 -3.35 -1.90 -4.32
CA VAL A 32 -4.15 -1.07 -3.40
C VAL A 32 -4.06 0.40 -3.78
N GLY A 33 -2.86 0.90 -4.09
CA GLY A 33 -2.66 2.27 -4.57
C GLY A 33 -3.23 2.56 -5.97
N ARG A 34 -3.80 1.55 -6.64
CA ARG A 34 -4.44 1.65 -7.97
C ARG A 34 -5.87 1.11 -7.98
N ASN A 35 -6.61 1.34 -6.91
CA ASN A 35 -8.03 0.97 -6.81
C ASN A 35 -8.30 -0.53 -7.02
N ALA A 36 -7.41 -1.40 -6.50
CA ALA A 36 -7.58 -2.84 -6.54
C ALA A 36 -7.35 -3.48 -5.16
N ASN A 37 -7.99 -4.62 -4.93
CA ASN A 37 -7.70 -5.43 -3.75
C ASN A 37 -6.38 -6.18 -3.91
N PHE A 38 -5.61 -6.29 -2.83
CA PHE A 38 -4.36 -7.04 -2.82
C PHE A 38 -4.56 -8.41 -2.15
N LEU A 39 -4.72 -9.45 -2.98
CA LEU A 39 -4.81 -10.83 -2.51
C LEU A 39 -3.40 -11.40 -2.29
N LEU A 40 -3.07 -11.76 -1.06
CA LEU A 40 -1.77 -12.31 -0.67
C LEU A 40 -1.86 -13.82 -0.41
N GLY A 41 -1.07 -14.61 -1.12
CA GLY A 41 -1.05 -16.06 -1.01
C GLY A 41 -0.05 -16.53 0.05
N MET A 42 -0.55 -17.04 1.16
CA MET A 42 0.25 -17.67 2.22
C MET A 42 0.38 -19.17 1.96
N VAL A 43 1.50 -19.76 2.37
CA VAL A 43 1.76 -21.20 2.24
C VAL A 43 1.70 -21.88 3.61
N ILE A 44 1.33 -23.15 3.61
CA ILE A 44 1.29 -24.02 4.79
C ILE A 44 2.27 -25.17 4.56
N ASP A 45 3.18 -25.40 5.51
CA ASP A 45 4.20 -26.45 5.45
C ASP A 45 3.68 -27.85 5.82
N ASN A 46 4.57 -28.83 5.79
CA ASN A 46 4.26 -30.23 6.15
C ASN A 46 3.91 -30.45 7.63
N ARG A 47 4.03 -29.43 8.48
CA ARG A 47 3.57 -29.43 9.88
C ARG A 47 2.16 -28.84 10.01
N GLY A 48 1.58 -28.33 8.93
CA GLY A 48 0.31 -27.62 8.95
C GLY A 48 0.44 -26.17 9.43
N LEU A 49 1.64 -25.58 9.37
CA LEU A 49 1.91 -24.23 9.88
C LEU A 49 2.38 -23.29 8.76
N VAL A 50 2.19 -21.98 8.94
CA VAL A 50 2.87 -20.98 8.11
C VAL A 50 4.36 -20.99 8.49
N PRO A 51 5.30 -21.11 7.54
CA PRO A 51 6.72 -21.09 7.86
C PRO A 51 7.14 -19.81 8.58
N GLU A 52 8.09 -19.91 9.52
CA GLU A 52 8.54 -18.77 10.34
C GLU A 52 9.12 -17.62 9.49
N ALA A 53 9.79 -17.96 8.39
CA ALA A 53 10.32 -16.96 7.44
C ALA A 53 9.19 -16.13 6.80
N ASP A 54 8.10 -16.78 6.36
CA ASP A 54 6.92 -16.12 5.83
C ASP A 54 6.24 -15.26 6.91
N VAL A 55 6.06 -15.78 8.13
CA VAL A 55 5.50 -15.00 9.25
C VAL A 55 6.32 -13.74 9.52
N THR A 56 7.64 -13.86 9.56
CA THR A 56 8.55 -12.74 9.82
C THR A 56 8.43 -11.68 8.73
N GLN A 57 8.55 -12.08 7.46
CA GLN A 57 8.49 -11.16 6.32
C GLN A 57 7.11 -10.48 6.22
N LEU A 58 6.01 -11.22 6.40
CA LEU A 58 4.65 -10.66 6.44
C LEU A 58 4.45 -9.67 7.60
N THR A 59 5.07 -9.95 8.75
CA THR A 59 5.04 -9.04 9.91
C THR A 59 5.74 -7.73 9.59
N VAL A 60 6.95 -7.78 9.00
CA VAL A 60 7.69 -6.58 8.61
C VAL A 60 6.96 -5.81 7.51
N PHE A 61 6.36 -6.49 6.53
CA PHE A 61 5.54 -5.86 5.50
C PHE A 61 4.33 -5.12 6.10
N GLY A 62 3.61 -5.75 7.04
CA GLY A 62 2.49 -5.10 7.74
C GLY A 62 2.93 -3.90 8.59
N GLN A 63 4.11 -3.97 9.22
CA GLN A 63 4.71 -2.84 9.93
C GLN A 63 5.05 -1.70 8.97
N GLU A 64 5.57 -1.99 7.78
CA GLU A 64 5.91 -0.99 6.78
C GLU A 64 4.66 -0.27 6.25
N ILE A 65 3.56 -0.98 5.99
CA ILE A 65 2.28 -0.36 5.64
C ILE A 65 1.83 0.61 6.74
N LYS A 66 1.87 0.19 8.01
CA LYS A 66 1.51 1.04 9.14
C LYS A 66 2.44 2.23 9.30
N ARG A 67 3.74 2.05 9.09
CA ARG A 67 4.73 3.13 9.14
C ARG A 67 4.46 4.19 8.07
N ARG A 68 4.09 3.76 6.85
CA ARG A 68 3.85 4.64 5.70
C ARG A 68 2.51 5.37 5.74
N PHE A 69 1.44 4.70 6.20
CA PHE A 69 0.06 5.18 6.05
C PHE A 69 -0.72 5.26 7.37
N GLY A 70 -0.15 4.80 8.49
CA GLY A 70 -0.83 4.78 9.79
C GLY A 70 -0.99 6.14 10.44
N HIS A 71 -0.23 7.14 9.99
CA HIS A 71 -0.31 8.52 10.47
C HIS A 71 -0.32 9.48 9.28
N LYS A 72 -1.41 10.23 9.14
CA LYS A 72 -1.55 11.30 8.14
C LYS A 72 -0.98 12.62 8.68
N ILE A 73 -0.36 13.41 7.81
CA ILE A 73 0.09 14.78 8.12
C ILE A 73 -1.12 15.72 8.19
N ALA A 74 -2.01 15.61 7.20
CA ALA A 74 -3.25 16.36 7.11
C ALA A 74 -4.27 15.58 6.25
N GLU A 75 -5.53 15.98 6.27
CA GLU A 75 -6.60 15.42 5.45
C GLU A 75 -7.66 16.47 5.16
N VAL A 76 -8.28 16.35 3.99
CA VAL A 76 -9.50 17.06 3.61
C VAL A 76 -10.47 16.06 3.01
N SER A 77 -11.77 16.30 3.18
CA SER A 77 -12.83 15.58 2.47
C SER A 77 -13.94 16.54 2.09
N GLY A 78 -14.65 16.25 1.01
CA GLY A 78 -15.71 17.12 0.51
C GLY A 78 -16.20 16.73 -0.87
N GLN A 79 -17.05 17.57 -1.44
CA GLN A 79 -17.56 17.47 -2.80
C GLN A 79 -17.19 18.74 -3.55
N GLY A 80 -16.75 18.61 -4.80
CA GLY A 80 -16.32 19.73 -5.64
C GLY A 80 -15.19 19.32 -6.59
N GLU A 81 -14.76 20.25 -7.42
CA GLU A 81 -13.67 20.03 -8.38
C GLU A 81 -12.28 20.26 -7.76
N ILE A 82 -12.20 21.07 -6.70
CA ILE A 82 -10.96 21.43 -6.02
C ILE A 82 -11.12 21.19 -4.52
N LEU A 83 -10.16 20.47 -3.95
CA LEU A 83 -10.00 20.33 -2.51
C LEU A 83 -8.61 20.85 -2.13
N ILE A 84 -8.55 21.73 -1.14
CA ILE A 84 -7.31 22.35 -0.65
C ILE A 84 -7.02 21.79 0.73
N ILE A 85 -5.80 21.28 0.93
CA ILE A 85 -5.28 20.89 2.23
C ILE A 85 -4.32 21.99 2.69
N ASP A 86 -4.69 22.71 3.75
CA ASP A 86 -3.78 23.66 4.40
C ASP A 86 -2.88 22.90 5.40
N LEU A 87 -1.56 22.94 5.17
CA LEU A 87 -0.57 22.30 6.02
C LEU A 87 -0.08 23.20 7.16
N SER A 88 -0.53 24.45 7.22
CA SER A 88 -0.15 25.51 8.18
C SER A 88 1.32 25.95 8.13
N GLN A 89 2.24 25.11 7.66
CA GLN A 89 3.66 25.39 7.51
C GLN A 89 4.25 24.61 6.33
N CYS A 90 5.39 25.09 5.83
CA CYS A 90 6.15 24.38 4.79
C CYS A 90 6.50 22.98 5.27
N THR A 91 6.03 21.95 4.56
CA THR A 91 6.10 20.56 4.98
C THR A 91 6.54 19.68 3.82
N THR A 92 7.51 18.79 4.06
CA THR A 92 7.92 17.79 3.07
C THR A 92 6.85 16.70 2.96
N ILE A 93 6.41 16.42 1.73
CA ILE A 93 5.42 15.40 1.42
C ILE A 93 6.05 14.42 0.43
N ASP A 94 5.99 13.13 0.75
CA ASP A 94 6.45 12.06 -0.14
C ASP A 94 5.32 11.20 -0.70
N ARG A 95 4.11 11.29 -0.12
CA ARG A 95 2.93 10.50 -0.50
C ARG A 95 1.62 11.25 -0.34
N LEU A 96 0.66 10.91 -1.20
CA LEU A 96 -0.73 11.34 -1.13
C LEU A 96 -1.64 10.13 -1.31
N VAL A 97 -2.74 10.09 -0.57
CA VAL A 97 -3.82 9.12 -0.75
C VAL A 97 -5.08 9.88 -1.17
N VAL A 98 -5.71 9.44 -2.26
CA VAL A 98 -6.96 10.00 -2.78
C VAL A 98 -7.99 8.88 -2.79
N MET A 99 -9.20 9.17 -2.32
CA MET A 99 -10.28 8.20 -2.22
C MET A 99 -11.60 8.84 -2.67
N GLU A 100 -12.43 8.08 -3.36
CA GLU A 100 -13.81 8.47 -3.68
C GLU A 100 -14.80 7.80 -2.73
N GLY A 101 -16.00 8.38 -2.62
CA GLY A 101 -17.14 7.71 -2.02
C GLY A 101 -17.68 6.61 -2.93
N ILE A 102 -16.97 5.48 -3.05
CA ILE A 102 -17.20 4.44 -4.06
C ILE A 102 -18.60 3.81 -4.05
N ALA A 103 -19.36 3.93 -2.94
CA ALA A 103 -20.77 3.54 -2.91
C ALA A 103 -21.64 4.34 -3.91
N GLN A 104 -21.15 5.48 -4.39
CA GLN A 104 -21.78 6.34 -5.39
C GLN A 104 -21.21 6.13 -6.80
N GLY A 105 -20.36 5.11 -6.98
CA GLY A 105 -19.63 4.85 -8.22
C GLY A 105 -18.29 5.58 -8.30
N GLU A 106 -17.51 5.24 -9.32
CA GLU A 106 -16.24 5.88 -9.68
C GLU A 106 -16.53 7.06 -10.63
N ARG A 107 -16.17 8.28 -10.25
CA ARG A 107 -16.63 9.51 -10.93
C ARG A 107 -15.49 10.38 -11.43
N VAL A 108 -14.36 10.41 -10.73
CA VAL A 108 -13.18 11.18 -11.12
C VAL A 108 -12.47 10.48 -12.29
N LEU A 109 -12.52 11.09 -13.48
CA LEU A 109 -11.87 10.55 -14.68
C LEU A 109 -10.44 11.08 -14.89
N LYS A 110 -10.13 12.25 -14.32
CA LYS A 110 -8.83 12.91 -14.39
C LYS A 110 -8.68 13.84 -13.19
N TYR A 111 -7.48 13.91 -12.64
CA TYR A 111 -7.13 14.85 -11.59
C TYR A 111 -5.68 15.33 -11.76
N SER A 112 -5.35 16.44 -11.11
CA SER A 112 -3.97 16.89 -10.88
C SER A 112 -3.77 17.09 -9.38
N VAL A 113 -2.50 17.08 -8.96
CA VAL A 113 -2.09 17.43 -7.61
C VAL A 113 -1.04 18.50 -7.75
N GLU A 114 -1.22 19.59 -7.03
CA GLU A 114 -0.36 20.77 -7.06
C GLU A 114 0.09 21.09 -5.64
N GLY A 115 1.31 21.61 -5.50
CA GLY A 115 1.87 22.02 -4.22
C GLY A 115 2.24 23.49 -4.28
N PHE A 116 1.84 24.26 -3.28
CA PHE A 116 2.17 25.67 -3.17
C PHE A 116 3.46 25.84 -2.35
N MET A 117 4.50 26.38 -2.96
CA MET A 117 5.80 26.65 -2.35
C MET A 117 6.30 28.03 -2.76
N ASP A 118 6.75 28.83 -1.80
CA ASP A 118 7.37 30.15 -2.04
C ASP A 118 6.53 31.11 -2.91
N GLY A 119 5.20 31.06 -2.75
CA GLY A 119 4.28 31.94 -3.50
C GLY A 119 3.89 31.41 -4.88
N LYS A 120 4.20 30.16 -5.22
CA LYS A 120 3.94 29.52 -6.52
C LYS A 120 3.47 28.08 -6.37
#